data_AF-A0A7X8LKR5-F1
#
_entry.id   AF-A0A7X8LKR5-F1
#
_cell.length_a   1.000
_cell.length_b   1.000
_cell.length_c   1.000
_cell.angle_alpha   90.00
_cell.angle_beta   90.00
_cell.angle_gamma   90.00
#
_symmetry.space_group_name_H-M   'P 1'
#
loop_
_entity.id
_entity.type
_entity.pdbx_description
1 polymer ?
#
loop_
_entity_poly.entity_id
_entity_poly.type
_entity_poly.pdbx_seq_one_letter_code
_entity_poly.pdbx_strand_id
1 'polypeptide(L)'
;MFGFIGNIGPWELIFILLIALIVVGPGKLPEVAKGIGKATREFKKATSGVQREINEVMRFDEPNPAKKENEAIKNSGQETASQKPEPKTEERYGEKEEGGSQS
;
A
#
# COMPACT_ATOMS: atom_id res chain seq x y z
N MET A 1 -24.24 -5.03 -30.80
CA MET A 1 -23.96 -3.60 -31.04
C MET A 1 -23.14 -3.11 -29.85
N PHE A 2 -21.90 -2.68 -30.09
CA PHE A 2 -20.82 -2.50 -29.10
C PHE A 2 -21.14 -1.42 -28.04
N GLY A 3 -20.73 -1.67 -26.78
CA GLY A 3 -21.01 -0.87 -25.58
C GLY A 3 -20.23 0.45 -25.48
N PHE A 4 -20.41 1.33 -26.47
CA PHE A 4 -19.50 2.43 -26.78
C PHE A 4 -19.53 3.66 -25.83
N ILE A 5 -20.46 3.76 -24.86
CA ILE A 5 -20.73 5.07 -24.21
C ILE A 5 -20.48 5.10 -22.69
N GLY A 6 -20.29 3.96 -22.01
CA GLY A 6 -20.19 3.97 -20.54
C GLY A 6 -19.03 3.18 -19.93
N ASN A 7 -18.59 2.11 -20.58
CA ASN A 7 -17.62 1.20 -20.01
C ASN A 7 -16.67 0.75 -21.11
N ILE A 8 -15.66 1.57 -21.42
CA ILE A 8 -14.53 1.10 -22.21
C ILE A 8 -13.89 -0.03 -21.41
N GLY A 9 -14.11 -1.27 -21.86
CA GLY A 9 -13.57 -2.44 -21.25
C GLY A 9 -12.08 -2.59 -21.56
N PRO A 10 -11.38 -3.48 -20.84
CA PRO A 10 -10.00 -3.84 -21.16
C PRO A 10 -9.85 -4.30 -22.62
N TRP A 11 -10.87 -4.95 -23.19
CA TRP A 11 -10.89 -5.43 -24.56
C TRP A 11 -10.89 -4.29 -25.60
N GLU A 12 -11.70 -3.25 -25.40
CA GLU A 12 -11.71 -2.07 -26.26
C GLU A 12 -10.38 -1.31 -26.19
N LEU A 13 -9.80 -1.15 -24.99
CA LEU A 13 -8.48 -0.55 -24.84
C LEU A 13 -7.40 -1.34 -25.59
N ILE A 14 -7.42 -2.67 -25.51
CA ILE A 14 -6.48 -3.53 -26.25
C ILE A 14 -6.64 -3.35 -27.76
N PHE A 15 -7.87 -3.24 -28.26
CA PHE A 15 -8.11 -3.05 -29.69
C PHE A 15 -7.61 -1.69 -30.20
N ILE A 16 -7.87 -0.62 -29.44
CA ILE A 16 -7.34 0.73 -29.74
C ILE A 16 -5.82 0.73 -29.66
N LEU A 17 -5.26 0.10 -28.63
CA LEU A 17 -3.82 -0.03 -28.43
C LEU A 17 -3.19 -0.76 -29.63
N LEU A 18 -3.77 -1.86 -30.09
CA LEU A 18 -3.27 -2.60 -31.26
C LEU A 18 -3.20 -1.72 -32.52
N ILE A 19 -4.23 -0.93 -32.80
CA ILE A 19 -4.22 0.02 -33.92
C ILE A 19 -3.12 1.07 -33.74
N ALA A 20 -3.00 1.64 -32.54
CA ALA A 20 -1.94 2.60 -32.22
C ALA A 20 -0.53 1.98 -32.36
N LEU A 21 -0.35 0.71 -31.99
CA LEU A 21 0.89 -0.04 -32.16
C LEU A 21 1.25 -0.25 -33.63
N ILE A 22 0.27 -0.41 -34.52
CA ILE A 22 0.56 -0.54 -35.95
C ILE A 22 1.04 0.80 -36.51
N VAL A 23 0.42 1.91 -36.11
CA VAL A 23 0.78 3.25 -36.57
C VAL A 23 2.14 3.70 -36.02
N VAL A 24 2.37 3.50 -34.73
CA VAL A 24 3.57 3.98 -34.02
C VAL A 24 4.69 2.94 -33.99
N GLY A 25 4.35 1.66 -33.98
CA GLY A 25 5.26 0.53 -33.83
C GLY A 25 5.35 0.01 -32.39
N PRO A 26 5.30 -1.32 -32.15
CA PRO A 26 5.38 -1.92 -30.80
C PRO A 26 6.72 -1.65 -30.11
N GLY A 27 7.80 -1.42 -30.86
CA GLY A 27 9.12 -1.08 -30.31
C GLY A 27 9.24 0.37 -29.86
N LYS A 28 8.40 1.28 -30.38
CA LYS A 28 8.48 2.72 -30.10
C LYS A 28 7.77 3.11 -28.82
N LEU A 29 6.67 2.45 -28.47
CA LEU A 29 6.00 2.65 -27.18
C LEU A 29 6.91 2.43 -25.96
N PRO A 30 7.65 1.32 -25.83
CA PRO A 30 8.54 1.12 -24.70
C PRO A 30 9.74 2.08 -24.73
N GLU A 31 10.18 2.52 -25.91
CA GLU A 31 11.25 3.51 -26.06
C GLU A 31 10.80 4.88 -25.52
N VAL A 32 9.61 5.34 -25.89
CA VAL A 32 9.00 6.58 -25.38
C VAL A 32 8.71 6.48 -23.87
N ALA A 33 8.14 5.36 -23.42
CA ALA A 33 7.86 5.13 -22.00
C ALA A 33 9.14 5.14 -21.14
N LYS A 34 10.26 4.58 -21.64
CA LYS A 34 11.56 4.68 -20.97
C LYS A 34 12.04 6.13 -20.85
N GLY A 35 11.85 6.95 -21.89
CA GLY A 35 12.18 8.37 -21.88
C GLY A 35 11.36 9.14 -20.83
N ILE A 36 10.03 8.98 -20.87
CA ILE A 36 9.12 9.60 -19.90
C ILE A 36 9.41 9.11 -18.47
N GLY A 37 9.68 7.81 -18.27
CA GLY A 37 9.98 7.25 -16.96
C GLY A 37 11.25 7.82 -16.34
N LYS A 38 12.30 8.04 -17.15
CA LYS A 38 13.51 8.73 -16.69
C LYS A 38 13.22 10.17 -16.31
N ALA A 39 12.50 10.91 -17.16
CA ALA A 39 12.12 12.29 -16.90
C ALA A 39 11.30 12.43 -15.60
N THR A 40 10.29 11.58 -15.40
CA THR A 40 9.48 11.57 -14.17
C THR A 40 10.32 11.26 -12.93
N ARG A 41 11.30 10.33 -13.04
CA ARG A 41 12.18 9.98 -11.93
C ARG A 41 13.12 11.13 -11.56
N GLU A 42 13.71 11.79 -12.56
CA GLU A 42 14.58 12.95 -12.36
C GLU A 42 13.79 14.15 -11.81
N PHE A 43 12.60 14.41 -12.35
CA PHE A 43 11.68 15.43 -11.84
C PHE A 43 11.34 15.18 -10.38
N LYS A 44 10.94 13.94 -10.02
CA LYS A 44 10.65 13.59 -8.62
C LYS A 44 11.87 13.79 -7.72
N LYS A 45 13.07 13.44 -8.19
CA LYS A 45 14.31 13.62 -7.43
C LYS A 45 14.58 15.11 -7.19
N ALA A 46 14.50 15.94 -8.23
CA ALA A 46 14.67 17.39 -8.14
C ALA A 46 13.65 18.01 -7.18
N THR A 47 12.36 17.73 -7.35
CA THR A 47 11.30 18.21 -6.46
C THR A 47 11.52 17.77 -5.02
N SER A 48 11.93 16.51 -4.79
CA SER A 48 12.22 16.01 -3.45
C SER A 48 13.44 16.64 -2.78
N GLY A 49 14.44 17.04 -3.57
CA GLY A 49 15.61 17.77 -3.08
C GLY A 49 15.23 19.18 -2.64
N VAL A 50 14.51 19.90 -3.51
CA VAL A 50 14.00 21.26 -3.23
C VAL A 50 13.08 21.25 -2.01
N GLN A 51 12.20 20.27 -1.86
CA GLN A 51 11.31 20.17 -0.71
C GLN A 51 12.08 20.03 0.62
N ARG A 52 13.21 19.30 0.63
CA ARG A 52 14.05 19.14 1.83
C ARG A 52 14.81 20.42 2.15
N GLU A 53 15.36 21.07 1.14
CA GLU A 53 16.10 22.33 1.29
C GLU A 53 15.17 23.44 1.80
N ILE A 54 13.96 23.56 1.25
CA ILE A 54 12.94 24.48 1.77
C ILE A 54 12.57 24.13 3.22
N ASN A 55 12.42 22.84 3.56
CA ASN A 55 12.10 22.43 4.93
C ASN A 55 13.25 22.74 5.91
N GLU A 56 14.50 22.63 5.48
CA GLU A 56 15.68 22.98 6.27
C GLU A 56 15.77 24.49 6.48
N VAL A 57 15.55 25.29 5.43
CA VAL A 57 15.54 26.77 5.51
C VAL A 57 14.40 27.28 6.39
N MET A 58 13.21 26.66 6.32
CA MET A 58 12.06 27.04 7.15
C MET A 58 12.18 26.57 8.61
N ARG A 59 13.13 25.68 8.92
CA ARG A 59 13.38 25.20 10.30
C ARG A 59 14.30 26.11 11.10
N PHE A 60 14.90 27.15 10.51
CA PHE A 60 15.74 28.10 11.24
C PHE A 60 14.96 29.05 12.18
N ASP A 61 13.62 29.02 12.17
CA ASP A 61 12.77 29.83 13.06
C ASP A 61 11.93 29.05 14.10
N GLU A 62 12.05 27.72 14.23
CA GLU A 62 11.26 26.97 15.23
C GLU A 62 12.03 25.80 15.89
N PRO A 63 12.22 25.79 17.23
CA PRO A 63 12.84 24.68 17.93
C PRO A 63 11.78 23.60 18.21
N ASN A 64 11.69 22.55 17.39
CA ASN A 64 10.74 21.46 17.65
C ASN A 64 11.42 20.08 17.92
N PRO A 65 11.21 19.49 19.13
CA PRO A 65 11.82 18.25 19.61
C PRO A 65 11.09 16.98 19.11
N ALA A 66 11.57 16.36 18.04
CA ALA A 66 11.02 15.08 17.56
C ALA A 66 12.07 13.99 17.33
N LYS A 67 13.13 13.95 18.16
CA LYS A 67 14.13 12.87 18.18
C LYS A 67 13.85 11.82 19.28
N LYS A 68 12.63 11.32 19.44
CA LYS A 68 12.31 10.33 20.50
C LYS A 68 11.44 9.12 20.11
N GLU A 69 11.32 8.75 18.83
CA GLU A 69 10.42 7.63 18.46
C GLU A 69 11.02 6.59 17.50
N ASN A 70 12.32 6.28 17.55
CA ASN A 70 12.84 5.17 16.74
C ASN A 70 14.04 4.41 17.33
N GLU A 71 14.20 4.38 18.66
CA GLU A 71 15.22 3.52 19.31
C GLU A 71 14.65 2.39 20.18
N ALA A 72 13.32 2.28 20.35
CA ALA A 72 12.73 1.26 21.22
C ALA A 72 12.19 0.01 20.50
N ILE A 73 12.11 -0.03 19.16
CA ILE A 73 11.51 -1.16 18.42
C ILE A 73 12.49 -1.71 17.37
N LYS A 74 13.65 -2.21 17.79
CA LYS A 74 14.46 -3.06 16.91
C LYS A 74 15.24 -4.20 17.59
N ASN A 75 15.10 -4.35 18.91
CA ASN A 75 15.85 -5.39 19.65
C ASN A 75 14.98 -6.53 20.20
N SER A 76 13.77 -6.72 19.68
CA SER A 76 12.92 -7.84 20.08
C SER A 76 12.06 -8.26 18.90
N GLY A 77 12.50 -9.29 18.18
CA GLY A 77 11.63 -9.95 17.20
C GLY A 77 12.35 -10.58 16.03
N GLN A 78 13.14 -11.63 16.28
CA GLN A 78 13.29 -12.74 15.34
C GLN A 78 13.72 -14.00 16.10
N GLU A 79 13.07 -15.12 15.76
CA GLU A 79 13.09 -16.48 16.37
C GLU A 79 12.28 -16.59 17.68
N THR A 80 11.16 -17.32 17.77
CA THR A 80 10.96 -18.71 17.37
C THR A 80 9.46 -19.05 17.29
N ALA A 81 9.18 -20.07 16.48
CA ALA A 81 7.90 -20.67 16.10
C ALA A 81 6.91 -21.07 17.22
N SER A 82 5.70 -21.40 16.76
CA SER A 82 4.57 -22.08 17.43
C SER A 82 3.59 -21.20 18.18
N GLN A 83 2.46 -20.89 17.53
CA GLN A 83 1.19 -21.55 17.85
C GLN A 83 0.08 -21.07 16.90
N LYS A 84 -0.46 -22.03 16.15
CA LYS A 84 -1.77 -22.00 15.53
C LYS A 84 -2.76 -22.59 16.54
N PRO A 85 -3.67 -21.82 17.13
CA PRO A 85 -4.94 -22.34 17.65
C PRO A 85 -6.05 -21.87 16.68
N GLU A 86 -7.07 -22.62 16.29
CA GLU A 86 -7.84 -23.68 16.96
C GLU A 86 -8.34 -24.67 15.89
N PRO A 87 -8.60 -25.94 16.27
CA PRO A 87 -10.00 -26.32 16.41
C PRO A 87 -10.25 -27.26 17.61
N LYS A 88 -11.37 -27.06 18.31
CA LYS A 88 -12.41 -28.07 18.62
C LYS A 88 -13.34 -27.61 19.75
N THR A 89 -14.61 -27.55 19.41
CA THR A 89 -15.79 -28.01 20.15
C THR A 89 -15.51 -28.65 21.52
N GLU A 90 -15.98 -28.01 22.59
CA GLU A 90 -16.49 -28.71 23.77
C GLU A 90 -17.80 -28.05 24.21
N GLU A 91 -18.86 -28.83 24.01
CA GLU A 91 -20.16 -28.63 24.63
C GLU A 91 -20.08 -28.89 26.14
N ARG A 92 -21.12 -28.43 26.84
CA ARG A 92 -21.76 -29.12 27.97
C ARG A 92 -21.22 -28.78 29.37
N TYR A 93 -21.90 -27.83 30.03
CA TYR A 93 -22.37 -27.92 31.43
C TYR A 93 -23.47 -26.86 31.55
N GLY A 94 -24.73 -27.15 31.93
CA GLY A 94 -25.20 -28.16 32.86
C GLY A 94 -25.78 -27.43 34.06
N GLU A 95 -26.93 -26.77 33.86
CA GLU A 95 -27.68 -26.03 34.86
C GLU A 95 -28.23 -27.01 35.92
N LYS A 96 -27.81 -26.83 37.17
CA LYS A 96 -28.41 -27.43 38.36
C LYS A 96 -28.65 -26.31 39.37
N GLU A 97 -29.83 -25.72 39.29
CA GLU A 97 -30.42 -24.91 40.34
C GLU A 97 -31.42 -25.80 41.08
N GLU A 98 -31.02 -26.35 42.23
CA GLU A 98 -31.97 -26.82 43.24
C GLU A 98 -31.48 -26.49 44.64
N GLY A 99 -32.40 -25.94 45.45
CA GLY A 99 -32.43 -26.15 46.89
C GLY A 99 -31.87 -25.03 47.74
N GLY A 100 -32.74 -24.10 48.14
CA GLY A 100 -32.42 -23.05 49.11
C GLY A 100 -32.41 -23.52 50.56
N SER A 101 -32.22 -22.55 51.48
CA SER A 101 -32.68 -22.61 52.87
C SER A 101 -32.40 -21.26 53.54
N GLN A 102 -33.41 -20.73 54.25
CA GLN A 102 -33.32 -20.02 55.54
C GLN A 102 -32.48 -18.72 55.59
N SER A 103 -32.95 -17.59 56.12
CA SER A 103 -33.89 -17.29 57.20
C SER A 103 -34.42 -15.86 57.06
#